data_AF-A0A429QSF4-F1
#
_entry.id   AF-A0A429QSF4-F1
#
_cell.length_a   1.000
_cell.length_b   1.000
_cell.length_c   1.000
_cell.angle_alpha   90.00
_cell.angle_beta   90.00
_cell.angle_gamma   90.00
#
_symmetry.space_group_name_H-M   'P 1'
#
loop_
_entity.id
_entity.type
_entity.pdbx_description
1 polymer ?
#
loop_
_entity_poly.entity_id
_entity_poly.type
_entity_poly.pdbx_seq_one_letter_code
_entity_poly.pdbx_strand_id
1 'polypeptide(L)'
;REPLVVAGVAQDHAGRPNDTAAPRSALGFSRDGHRLHLLTVDGRQRDSGGLTLTALGRFLRELGARDALNLDGGGSTTLLAGRSGSTALEPENSPSDGRPRTVANGLVLTAAGTGRPTGYRLAAVSPRVFPYLSRTVTAVAHDASLGSATAPGGAPPRWSTEPGGVGRIGRIGPIGGHERDDGAVFRALRPGRVRVHARGGGVQGSLRLEVLGPAVRLVPSAARLGTTGPGDPVPFDLLGLDAEGRAAPVEARDVRWTYDRRHWRVTAAPGGGFTLQARVPFATGLVKATVPAVGLTAELAVGAGLSPLLLTDLTDAAAWTGSGTGVGPGPKPTAGPAPPLAACSRRPAATPGPRGAPVRPMSKKSPFTAATTRRPGSAGCRAAASATVPGPRRYSARTPGASRSTTTSSNRSHRSASSRSYDSSRTPGARARPVRPNSTPSPAHAAPPPDTTSRTPTTRESTTRTERRVTTPAASTATPAA
;
A
#
# COMPACT_ATOMS: atom_id res chain seq x y z
N ARG A 1 -29.91 -11.01 -14.27
CA ARG A 1 -29.22 -9.78 -13.82
C ARG A 1 -30.30 -8.87 -13.24
N GLU A 2 -30.22 -8.48 -11.98
CA GLU A 2 -31.26 -7.67 -11.34
C GLU A 2 -31.13 -6.19 -11.73
N PRO A 3 -32.20 -5.50 -12.18
CA PRO A 3 -32.19 -4.05 -12.36
C PRO A 3 -32.19 -3.36 -10.99
N LEU A 4 -31.32 -2.36 -10.82
CA LEU A 4 -31.10 -1.63 -9.57
C LEU A 4 -31.73 -0.24 -9.58
N VAL A 5 -31.71 0.42 -10.74
CA VAL A 5 -32.41 1.68 -11.00
C VAL A 5 -32.99 1.59 -12.42
N VAL A 6 -34.22 2.06 -12.62
CA VAL A 6 -34.89 2.11 -13.92
C VAL A 6 -35.53 3.48 -14.09
N ALA A 7 -35.20 4.20 -15.16
CA ALA A 7 -35.67 5.54 -15.50
C ALA A 7 -35.49 6.62 -14.39
N GLY A 8 -34.63 6.38 -13.40
CA GLY A 8 -34.39 7.21 -12.21
C GLY A 8 -35.00 6.66 -10.91
N VAL A 9 -35.82 5.61 -11.00
CA VAL A 9 -36.47 4.95 -9.86
C VAL A 9 -35.61 3.80 -9.37
N ALA A 10 -35.05 3.91 -8.17
CA ALA A 10 -34.34 2.82 -7.50
C ALA A 10 -35.32 1.68 -7.20
N GLN A 11 -34.94 0.46 -7.58
CA GLN A 11 -35.78 -0.72 -7.46
C GLN A 11 -35.68 -1.32 -6.06
N ASP A 12 -36.82 -1.72 -5.49
CA ASP A 12 -36.84 -2.45 -4.23
C ASP A 12 -36.76 -3.96 -4.49
N HIS A 13 -35.90 -4.64 -3.73
CA HIS A 13 -35.68 -6.08 -3.78
C HIS A 13 -35.89 -6.74 -2.40
N ALA A 14 -36.42 -6.02 -1.42
CA ALA A 14 -36.72 -6.60 -0.11
C ALA A 14 -37.60 -7.85 -0.22
N GLY A 15 -37.17 -8.94 0.42
CA GLY A 15 -37.85 -10.24 0.36
C GLY A 15 -37.62 -11.05 -0.94
N ARG A 16 -36.91 -10.51 -1.93
CA ARG A 16 -36.50 -11.26 -3.13
C ARG A 16 -35.23 -12.09 -2.86
N PRO A 17 -34.95 -13.12 -3.68
CA PRO A 17 -33.64 -13.75 -3.72
C PRO A 17 -32.52 -12.71 -3.90
N ASN A 18 -31.31 -13.05 -3.43
CA ASN A 18 -30.09 -12.25 -3.54
C ASN A 18 -30.08 -10.86 -2.84
N ASP A 19 -31.13 -10.42 -2.12
CA ASP A 19 -31.12 -9.11 -1.42
C ASP A 19 -30.40 -9.10 -0.05
N THR A 20 -29.65 -10.14 0.32
CA THR A 20 -28.86 -10.16 1.56
C THR A 20 -27.62 -9.24 1.47
N ALA A 21 -27.07 -8.80 2.60
CA ALA A 21 -25.82 -8.01 2.58
C ALA A 21 -24.65 -8.85 2.06
N ALA A 22 -23.99 -8.40 0.99
CA ALA A 22 -22.90 -9.11 0.33
C ALA A 22 -21.95 -8.13 -0.39
N PRO A 23 -20.74 -8.57 -0.80
CA PRO A 23 -19.95 -7.84 -1.78
C PRO A 23 -20.72 -7.73 -3.11
N ARG A 24 -20.63 -6.59 -3.79
CA ARG A 24 -21.40 -6.28 -5.00
C ARG A 24 -20.53 -5.70 -6.08
N SER A 25 -20.87 -6.01 -7.33
CA SER A 25 -20.35 -5.34 -8.51
C SER A 25 -21.55 -4.84 -9.32
N ALA A 26 -21.54 -3.59 -9.76
CA ALA A 26 -22.66 -3.00 -10.48
C ALA A 26 -22.19 -1.92 -11.47
N LEU A 27 -23.05 -1.65 -12.45
CA LEU A 27 -22.89 -0.52 -13.36
C LEU A 27 -24.18 0.31 -13.44
N GLY A 28 -24.06 1.58 -13.83
CA GLY A 28 -25.20 2.42 -14.18
C GLY A 28 -24.81 3.65 -14.98
N PHE A 29 -25.76 4.23 -15.71
CA PHE A 29 -25.56 5.40 -16.57
C PHE A 29 -26.33 6.60 -16.05
N SER A 30 -25.75 7.79 -16.18
CA SER A 30 -26.44 9.07 -15.93
C SER A 30 -27.57 9.32 -16.95
N ARG A 31 -28.46 10.27 -16.65
CA ARG A 31 -29.64 10.58 -17.48
C ARG A 31 -29.33 10.96 -18.94
N ASP A 32 -28.14 11.51 -19.18
CA ASP A 32 -27.59 11.94 -20.45
C ASP A 32 -26.70 10.87 -21.13
N GLY A 33 -26.47 9.72 -20.48
CA GLY A 33 -25.57 8.66 -20.94
C GLY A 33 -24.06 9.01 -20.88
N HIS A 34 -23.70 10.25 -20.57
CA HIS A 34 -22.31 10.73 -20.61
C HIS A 34 -21.44 10.30 -19.41
N ARG A 35 -22.03 9.73 -18.35
CA ARG A 35 -21.30 9.17 -17.20
C ARG A 35 -21.69 7.71 -16.99
N LEU A 36 -20.68 6.84 -17.05
CA LEU A 36 -20.76 5.46 -16.59
C LEU A 36 -20.26 5.40 -15.13
N HIS A 37 -21.15 5.02 -14.23
CA HIS A 37 -20.82 4.63 -12.86
C HIS A 37 -20.45 3.16 -12.87
N LEU A 38 -19.19 2.82 -12.57
CA LEU A 38 -18.79 1.47 -12.16
C LEU A 38 -18.61 1.46 -10.65
N LEU A 39 -19.18 0.45 -9.98
CA LEU A 39 -19.17 0.35 -8.54
C LEU A 39 -18.84 -1.08 -8.10
N THR A 40 -17.80 -1.21 -7.28
CA THR A 40 -17.56 -2.38 -6.43
C THR A 40 -17.77 -2.03 -4.97
N VAL A 41 -18.32 -2.97 -4.21
CA VAL A 41 -18.58 -2.86 -2.78
C VAL A 41 -17.99 -4.09 -2.12
N ASP A 42 -16.99 -3.93 -1.26
CA ASP A 42 -16.45 -5.03 -0.46
C ASP A 42 -17.46 -5.48 0.60
N GLY A 43 -17.36 -6.73 1.04
CA GLY A 43 -18.25 -7.29 2.06
C GLY A 43 -17.70 -8.57 2.70
N ARG A 44 -18.39 -9.06 3.74
CA ARG A 44 -17.98 -10.22 4.56
C ARG A 44 -16.65 -10.02 5.32
N GLN A 45 -16.17 -8.78 5.42
CA GLN A 45 -14.95 -8.42 6.15
C GLN A 45 -15.28 -7.59 7.40
N ARG A 46 -14.33 -7.49 8.34
CA ARG A 46 -14.55 -6.77 9.62
C ARG A 46 -15.08 -5.35 9.42
N ASP A 47 -14.54 -4.67 8.42
CA ASP A 47 -14.76 -3.24 8.17
C ASP A 47 -15.76 -2.99 7.02
N SER A 48 -16.37 -4.05 6.46
CA SER A 48 -17.55 -3.94 5.58
C SER A 48 -18.38 -5.23 5.56
N GLY A 49 -19.68 -5.10 5.87
CA GLY A 49 -20.66 -6.16 5.64
C GLY A 49 -21.07 -6.34 4.18
N GLY A 50 -20.84 -5.34 3.33
CA GLY A 50 -21.41 -5.24 1.98
C GLY A 50 -22.82 -4.63 1.96
N LEU A 51 -23.48 -4.67 0.81
CA LEU A 51 -24.82 -4.08 0.61
C LEU A 51 -25.85 -5.10 0.12
N THR A 52 -27.12 -4.81 0.42
CA THR A 52 -28.29 -5.40 -0.24
C THR A 52 -28.46 -4.82 -1.65
N LEU A 53 -29.17 -5.49 -2.56
CA LEU A 53 -29.50 -4.93 -3.88
C LEU A 53 -30.35 -3.66 -3.73
N THR A 54 -31.28 -3.67 -2.80
CA THR A 54 -32.14 -2.53 -2.43
C THR A 54 -31.32 -1.31 -2.01
N ALA A 55 -30.28 -1.49 -1.18
CA ALA A 55 -29.39 -0.41 -0.77
C ALA A 55 -28.45 0.04 -1.91
N LEU A 56 -27.93 -0.92 -2.69
CA LEU A 56 -27.06 -0.68 -3.84
C LEU A 56 -27.76 0.16 -4.92
N GLY A 57 -29.04 -0.11 -5.22
CA GLY A 57 -29.83 0.67 -6.17
C GLY A 57 -30.13 2.09 -5.68
N ARG A 58 -30.46 2.26 -4.39
CA ARG A 58 -30.63 3.60 -3.78
C ARG A 58 -29.34 4.41 -3.86
N PHE A 59 -28.20 3.80 -3.54
CA PHE A 59 -26.88 4.43 -3.61
C PHE A 59 -26.46 4.80 -5.05
N LEU A 60 -26.67 3.92 -6.04
CA LEU A 60 -26.37 4.24 -7.45
C LEU A 60 -27.24 5.39 -7.99
N ARG A 61 -28.52 5.45 -7.59
CA ARG A 61 -29.39 6.59 -7.89
C ARG A 61 -28.88 7.88 -7.23
N GLU A 62 -28.41 7.81 -5.98
CA GLU A 62 -27.82 8.95 -5.25
C GLU A 62 -26.50 9.43 -5.86
N LEU A 63 -25.72 8.55 -6.48
CA LEU A 63 -24.56 8.90 -7.30
C LEU A 63 -24.94 9.55 -8.66
N GLY A 64 -26.23 9.53 -9.05
CA GLY A 64 -26.74 10.16 -10.27
C GLY A 64 -27.08 9.19 -11.42
N ALA A 65 -27.02 7.88 -11.20
CA ALA A 65 -27.44 6.91 -12.21
C ALA A 65 -28.97 6.94 -12.42
N ARG A 66 -29.40 7.06 -13.67
CA ARG A 66 -30.80 6.92 -14.09
C ARG A 66 -31.17 5.45 -14.26
N ASP A 67 -30.28 4.67 -14.84
CA ASP A 67 -30.49 3.27 -15.19
C ASP A 67 -29.27 2.46 -14.75
N ALA A 68 -29.49 1.39 -13.97
CA ALA A 68 -28.41 0.64 -13.32
C ALA A 68 -28.73 -0.85 -13.14
N LEU A 69 -27.70 -1.68 -13.12
CA LEU A 69 -27.79 -3.14 -13.21
C LEU A 69 -26.78 -3.83 -12.28
N ASN A 70 -27.24 -4.87 -11.57
CA ASN A 70 -26.37 -5.75 -10.78
C ASN A 70 -25.59 -6.71 -11.69
N LEU A 71 -24.31 -6.90 -11.39
CA LEU A 71 -23.40 -7.86 -12.03
C LEU A 71 -23.11 -9.02 -11.06
N ASP A 72 -22.15 -9.89 -11.37
CA ASP A 72 -21.74 -10.94 -10.43
C ASP A 72 -21.05 -10.35 -9.18
N GLY A 73 -21.21 -11.01 -8.04
CA GLY A 73 -20.90 -10.47 -6.72
C GLY A 73 -20.12 -11.44 -5.82
N GLY A 74 -20.09 -11.14 -4.51
CA GLY A 74 -19.39 -11.99 -3.56
C GLY A 74 -17.88 -12.03 -3.84
N GLY A 75 -17.31 -13.23 -3.90
CA GLY A 75 -15.88 -13.41 -4.19
C GLY A 75 -15.47 -13.04 -5.62
N SER A 76 -16.43 -12.92 -6.53
CA SER A 76 -16.21 -12.42 -7.89
C SER A 76 -16.00 -10.91 -7.95
N THR A 77 -16.41 -10.16 -6.90
CA THR A 77 -16.29 -8.68 -6.86
C THR A 77 -14.83 -8.25 -6.83
N THR A 78 -14.34 -7.86 -8.01
CA THR A 78 -12.97 -7.39 -8.24
C THR A 78 -13.00 -6.16 -9.16
N LEU A 79 -12.39 -5.05 -8.73
CA LEU A 79 -12.08 -3.90 -9.55
C LEU A 79 -10.56 -3.83 -9.74
N LEU A 80 -10.11 -4.00 -10.99
CA LEU A 80 -8.71 -3.83 -11.37
C LEU A 80 -8.53 -2.47 -12.06
N ALA A 81 -7.50 -1.71 -11.67
CA ALA A 81 -7.18 -0.42 -12.27
C ALA A 81 -5.69 -0.27 -12.57
N GLY A 82 -5.37 0.45 -13.66
CA GLY A 82 -4.02 0.88 -13.99
C GLY A 82 -3.75 2.27 -13.42
N ARG A 83 -2.79 2.39 -12.50
CA ARG A 83 -2.39 3.69 -11.93
C ARG A 83 -1.60 4.49 -12.95
N SER A 84 -1.89 5.78 -13.14
CA SER A 84 -1.43 6.61 -14.28
C SER A 84 0.00 6.34 -14.75
N GLY A 85 0.19 5.90 -15.99
CA GLY A 85 1.48 5.54 -16.56
C GLY A 85 1.91 4.07 -16.37
N SER A 86 1.25 3.33 -15.47
CA SER A 86 1.46 1.88 -15.27
C SER A 86 0.96 1.07 -16.47
N THR A 87 1.63 -0.03 -16.76
CA THR A 87 1.12 -1.11 -17.62
C THR A 87 0.50 -2.26 -16.81
N ALA A 88 0.81 -2.36 -15.51
CA ALA A 88 0.20 -3.32 -14.59
C ALA A 88 -1.15 -2.81 -14.05
N LEU A 89 -2.10 -3.73 -13.89
CA LEU A 89 -3.38 -3.51 -13.23
C LEU A 89 -3.31 -4.06 -11.79
N GLU A 90 -3.76 -3.28 -10.82
CA GLU A 90 -3.80 -3.67 -9.40
C GLU A 90 -5.27 -3.71 -8.91
N PRO A 91 -5.63 -4.59 -7.94
CA PRO A 91 -6.92 -4.52 -7.27
C PRO A 91 -7.05 -3.24 -6.44
N GLU A 92 -8.09 -2.44 -6.68
CA GLU A 92 -8.42 -1.24 -5.88
C GLU A 92 -9.53 -1.52 -4.84
N ASN A 93 -9.95 -2.78 -4.69
CA ASN A 93 -10.91 -3.26 -3.68
C ASN A 93 -10.35 -4.50 -2.94
N SER A 94 -10.99 -4.95 -1.86
CA SER A 94 -10.60 -6.15 -1.11
C SER A 94 -11.51 -7.35 -1.44
N PRO A 95 -11.04 -8.35 -2.22
CA PRO A 95 -11.87 -9.50 -2.60
C PRO A 95 -12.24 -10.36 -1.38
N SER A 96 -13.52 -10.73 -1.24
CA SER A 96 -14.01 -11.43 -0.03
C SER A 96 -13.40 -12.81 0.23
N ASP A 97 -12.72 -13.36 -0.76
CA ASP A 97 -12.08 -14.68 -0.72
C ASP A 97 -10.57 -14.56 -0.40
N GLY A 98 -10.10 -13.37 0.01
CA GLY A 98 -8.70 -13.06 0.32
C GLY A 98 -7.80 -12.83 -0.90
N ARG A 99 -8.28 -13.18 -2.10
CA ARG A 99 -7.64 -12.97 -3.40
C ARG A 99 -8.71 -12.85 -4.49
N PRO A 100 -8.41 -12.23 -5.65
CA PRO A 100 -9.32 -12.25 -6.80
C PRO A 100 -9.69 -13.68 -7.19
N ARG A 101 -10.98 -13.91 -7.44
CA ARG A 101 -11.51 -15.20 -7.91
C ARG A 101 -11.40 -15.30 -9.43
N THR A 102 -11.12 -16.49 -9.95
CA THR A 102 -11.25 -16.78 -11.40
C THR A 102 -12.71 -16.63 -11.83
N VAL A 103 -12.97 -15.73 -12.78
CA VAL A 103 -14.31 -15.44 -13.34
C VAL A 103 -14.34 -15.72 -14.84
N ALA A 104 -15.53 -16.06 -15.36
CA ALA A 104 -15.69 -16.46 -16.77
C ALA A 104 -15.68 -15.29 -17.78
N ASN A 105 -15.90 -14.05 -17.32
CA ASN A 105 -15.83 -12.83 -18.12
C ASN A 105 -15.67 -11.61 -17.19
N GLY A 106 -15.42 -10.44 -17.78
CA GLY A 106 -15.35 -9.16 -17.08
C GLY A 106 -15.62 -7.99 -18.01
N LEU A 107 -15.83 -6.80 -17.44
CA LEU A 107 -15.97 -5.55 -18.18
C LEU A 107 -14.62 -4.81 -18.18
N VAL A 108 -14.13 -4.45 -19.36
CA VAL A 108 -12.88 -3.68 -19.52
C VAL A 108 -13.22 -2.30 -20.07
N LEU A 109 -12.80 -1.26 -19.37
CA LEU A 109 -12.72 0.09 -19.92
C LEU A 109 -11.28 0.34 -20.39
N THR A 110 -11.13 0.84 -21.61
CA THR A 110 -9.84 1.23 -22.18
C THR A 110 -9.98 2.59 -22.85
N ALA A 111 -8.89 3.35 -22.90
CA ALA A 111 -8.79 4.62 -23.59
C ALA A 111 -7.60 4.56 -24.55
N ALA A 112 -7.76 5.11 -25.75
CA ALA A 112 -6.68 5.17 -26.72
C ALA A 112 -5.59 6.14 -26.24
N GLY A 113 -4.50 5.59 -25.71
CA GLY A 113 -3.30 6.35 -25.36
C GLY A 113 -2.65 6.96 -26.59
N THR A 114 -2.10 8.16 -26.42
CA THR A 114 -1.24 8.82 -27.42
C THR A 114 0.23 8.44 -27.26
N GLY A 115 0.62 7.87 -26.10
CA GLY A 115 2.01 7.57 -25.72
C GLY A 115 2.90 8.80 -25.52
N ARG A 116 2.38 10.02 -25.79
CA ARG A 116 3.08 11.29 -25.63
C ARG A 116 2.98 11.75 -24.17
N PRO A 117 4.10 11.92 -23.45
CA PRO A 117 4.06 12.27 -22.03
C PRO A 117 3.42 13.66 -21.82
N THR A 118 2.48 13.75 -20.89
CA THR A 118 1.84 14.99 -20.42
C THR A 118 2.16 15.27 -18.94
N GLY A 119 2.56 14.24 -18.18
CA GLY A 119 2.95 14.36 -16.78
C GLY A 119 3.77 13.17 -16.28
N TYR A 120 4.22 13.28 -15.02
CA TYR A 120 4.79 12.15 -14.28
C TYR A 120 3.90 11.81 -13.09
N ARG A 121 3.56 10.52 -12.90
CA ARG A 121 3.06 10.03 -11.60
C ARG A 121 4.28 9.73 -10.75
N LEU A 122 4.38 10.35 -9.58
CA LEU A 122 5.37 9.99 -8.58
C LEU A 122 4.73 9.08 -7.53
N ALA A 123 5.43 8.04 -7.11
CA ALA A 123 4.98 7.11 -6.09
C ALA A 123 6.12 6.81 -5.09
N ALA A 124 5.74 6.43 -3.87
CA ALA A 124 6.65 5.96 -2.83
C ALA A 124 5.91 5.02 -1.89
N VAL A 125 6.61 4.05 -1.31
CA VAL A 125 6.04 2.98 -0.45
C VAL A 125 5.33 3.52 0.80
N SER A 126 5.66 4.75 1.20
CA SER A 126 4.94 5.52 2.21
C SER A 126 5.18 7.00 1.98
N PRO A 127 4.18 7.89 2.19
CA PRO A 127 4.40 9.33 2.20
C PRO A 127 5.19 9.82 3.42
N ARG A 128 5.55 8.94 4.37
CA ARG A 128 6.30 9.29 5.59
C ARG A 128 7.71 8.72 5.57
N VAL A 129 8.64 9.39 6.26
CA VAL A 129 10.03 8.95 6.47
C VAL A 129 10.58 9.59 7.75
N PHE A 130 11.57 8.97 8.40
CA PHE A 130 12.23 9.53 9.59
C PHE A 130 13.48 10.33 9.20
N PRO A 131 13.91 11.33 10.00
CA PRO A 131 15.18 12.04 9.79
C PRO A 131 16.36 11.07 9.60
N TYR A 132 17.31 11.44 8.74
CA TYR A 132 18.48 10.66 8.33
C TYR A 132 18.21 9.36 7.57
N LEU A 133 16.96 8.87 7.54
CA LEU A 133 16.56 7.72 6.75
C LEU A 133 16.16 8.13 5.32
N SER A 134 15.98 7.12 4.49
CA SER A 134 15.84 7.24 3.04
C SER A 134 14.47 6.74 2.59
N ARG A 135 13.87 7.44 1.62
CA ARG A 135 12.64 7.06 0.93
C ARG A 135 12.89 6.95 -0.57
N THR A 136 12.63 5.78 -1.13
CA THR A 136 12.58 5.56 -2.58
C THR A 136 11.35 6.26 -3.15
N VAL A 137 11.56 7.01 -4.24
CA VAL A 137 10.50 7.64 -5.04
C VAL A 137 10.71 7.21 -6.49
N THR A 138 9.67 6.67 -7.14
CA THR A 138 9.66 6.41 -8.58
C THR A 138 8.93 7.53 -9.31
N ALA A 139 9.26 7.76 -10.58
CA ALA A 139 8.50 8.62 -11.49
C ALA A 139 8.21 7.89 -12.80
N VAL A 140 6.92 7.66 -13.08
CA VAL A 140 6.46 7.02 -14.31
C VAL A 140 5.76 8.06 -15.19
N ALA A 141 6.17 8.16 -16.45
CA ALA A 141 5.57 9.08 -17.40
C ALA A 141 4.17 8.59 -17.84
N HIS A 142 3.22 9.51 -17.93
CA HIS A 142 1.87 9.22 -18.42
C HIS A 142 1.42 10.24 -19.47
N ASP A 143 0.47 9.84 -20.32
CA ASP A 143 -0.11 10.67 -21.36
C ASP A 143 -1.47 11.28 -20.98
N ALA A 144 -2.13 11.92 -21.95
CA ALA A 144 -3.43 12.57 -21.77
C ALA A 144 -4.58 11.63 -21.36
N SER A 145 -4.50 10.33 -21.65
CA SER A 145 -5.47 9.33 -21.18
C SER A 145 -5.02 8.65 -19.88
N LEU A 146 -3.96 9.15 -19.24
CA LEU A 146 -3.25 8.56 -18.11
C LEU A 146 -2.59 7.20 -18.43
N GLY A 147 -2.46 6.84 -19.72
CA GLY A 147 -1.79 5.63 -20.18
C GLY A 147 -0.27 5.71 -20.04
N SER A 148 0.43 4.59 -20.22
CA SER A 148 1.90 4.53 -20.17
C SER A 148 2.52 5.34 -21.31
N ALA A 149 3.40 6.29 -20.96
CA ALA A 149 4.15 7.10 -21.92
C ALA A 149 5.64 6.79 -21.87
N THR A 150 6.36 7.04 -22.97
CA THR A 150 7.83 7.07 -22.96
C THR A 150 8.30 8.38 -22.33
N ALA A 151 9.38 8.35 -21.55
CA ALA A 151 9.96 9.55 -20.95
C ALA A 151 10.33 10.59 -22.04
N PRO A 152 10.08 11.90 -21.84
CA PRO A 152 10.35 12.94 -22.82
C PRO A 152 11.79 12.91 -23.35
N GLY A 153 11.96 12.73 -24.66
CA GLY A 153 13.27 12.64 -25.32
C GLY A 153 14.10 11.41 -24.91
N GLY A 154 13.49 10.39 -24.30
CA GLY A 154 14.21 9.23 -23.73
C GLY A 154 15.08 9.56 -22.52
N ALA A 155 15.00 10.80 -22.01
CA ALA A 155 15.87 11.28 -20.94
C ALA A 155 15.19 11.15 -19.56
N PRO A 156 15.97 10.84 -18.50
CA PRO A 156 15.43 10.71 -17.15
C PRO A 156 14.97 12.07 -16.59
N PRO A 157 13.96 12.09 -15.70
CA PRO A 157 13.54 13.33 -15.05
C PRO A 157 14.64 13.91 -14.17
N ARG A 158 14.71 15.25 -14.16
CA ARG A 158 15.45 16.02 -13.16
C ARG A 158 14.61 16.11 -11.89
N TRP A 159 15.24 15.83 -10.75
CA TRP A 159 14.58 15.75 -9.45
C TRP A 159 14.86 16.99 -8.59
N SER A 160 13.86 17.48 -7.85
CA SER A 160 14.03 18.58 -6.89
C SER A 160 13.11 18.44 -5.68
N THR A 161 13.36 19.22 -4.63
CA THR A 161 12.59 19.25 -3.38
C THR A 161 12.22 20.67 -2.97
N GLU A 162 11.02 20.85 -2.43
CA GLU A 162 10.50 22.14 -1.98
C GLU A 162 9.77 21.98 -0.63
N PRO A 163 10.22 22.62 0.47
CA PRO A 163 11.50 23.32 0.62
C PRO A 163 12.68 22.33 0.74
N GLY A 164 13.77 22.57 0.00
CA GLY A 164 14.96 21.71 0.01
C GLY A 164 15.72 21.61 1.36
N GLY A 165 15.31 22.38 2.37
CA GLY A 165 15.86 22.32 3.73
C GLY A 165 15.40 21.12 4.57
N VAL A 166 14.34 20.42 4.14
CA VAL A 166 13.74 19.26 4.84
C VAL A 166 14.43 17.94 4.46
N GLY A 167 14.93 17.83 3.23
CA GLY A 167 15.72 16.69 2.77
C GLY A 167 16.23 16.86 1.33
N ARG A 168 17.20 16.05 0.94
CA ARG A 168 17.82 16.08 -0.40
C ARG A 168 17.27 14.93 -1.25
N ILE A 169 17.22 15.10 -2.57
CA ILE A 169 16.88 14.01 -3.50
C ILE A 169 17.97 13.85 -4.55
N GLY A 170 18.29 12.60 -4.90
CA GLY A 170 19.18 12.24 -6.00
C GLY A 170 18.64 11.07 -6.80
N ARG A 171 18.92 11.05 -8.11
CA ARG A 171 18.55 9.94 -9.01
C ARG A 171 19.27 8.65 -8.61
N ILE A 172 18.63 7.51 -8.82
CA ILE A 172 19.25 6.18 -8.92
C ILE A 172 18.84 5.53 -10.25
N GLY A 173 19.44 4.38 -10.58
CA GLY A 173 19.04 3.63 -11.78
C GLY A 173 17.60 3.09 -11.71
N PRO A 174 17.12 2.44 -12.78
CA PRO A 174 15.77 1.86 -12.83
C PRO A 174 15.47 0.95 -11.65
N ILE A 175 14.23 0.99 -11.15
CA ILE A 175 13.80 0.24 -9.97
C ILE A 175 12.77 -0.83 -10.39
N GLY A 176 12.84 -2.02 -9.78
CA GLY A 176 11.83 -3.07 -9.99
C GLY A 176 11.98 -3.88 -11.30
N GLY A 177 13.01 -3.62 -12.10
CA GLY A 177 13.29 -4.37 -13.34
C GLY A 177 12.56 -3.85 -14.58
N HIS A 178 11.79 -2.76 -14.47
CA HIS A 178 11.22 -2.06 -15.62
C HIS A 178 12.14 -0.91 -16.04
N GLU A 179 12.66 -0.94 -17.26
CA GLU A 179 13.57 0.10 -17.79
C GLU A 179 12.94 1.51 -17.84
N ARG A 180 11.61 1.60 -17.78
CA ARG A 180 10.82 2.84 -17.83
C ARG A 180 10.62 3.50 -16.46
N ASP A 181 10.93 2.81 -15.36
CA ASP A 181 10.66 3.27 -14.00
C ASP A 181 11.88 3.99 -13.41
N ASP A 182 12.00 5.27 -13.73
CA ASP A 182 13.09 6.12 -13.25
C ASP A 182 13.02 6.35 -11.73
N GLY A 183 14.13 6.08 -11.06
CA GLY A 183 14.22 6.06 -9.61
C GLY A 183 14.92 7.27 -9.00
N ALA A 184 14.51 7.64 -7.78
CA ALA A 184 15.25 8.56 -6.93
C ALA A 184 15.18 8.16 -5.45
N VAL A 185 16.15 8.65 -4.68
CA VAL A 185 16.22 8.48 -3.23
C VAL A 185 16.13 9.85 -2.59
N PHE A 186 15.02 10.09 -1.88
CA PHE A 186 14.91 11.20 -0.95
C PHE A 186 15.57 10.82 0.37
N ARG A 187 16.59 11.56 0.80
CA ARG A 187 17.22 11.44 2.12
C ARG A 187 16.70 12.55 3.02
N ALA A 188 16.00 12.17 4.08
CA ALA A 188 15.44 13.10 5.05
C ALA A 188 16.53 13.74 5.91
N LEU A 189 16.38 15.02 6.25
CA LEU A 189 17.34 15.76 7.07
C LEU A 189 16.72 16.37 8.33
N ARG A 190 15.52 16.94 8.23
CA ARG A 190 14.82 17.60 9.35
C ARG A 190 13.33 17.31 9.31
N PRO A 191 12.63 17.20 10.46
CA PRO A 191 11.18 17.08 10.52
C PRO A 191 10.47 18.19 9.72
N GLY A 192 9.39 17.85 9.03
CA GLY A 192 8.63 18.80 8.22
C GLY A 192 8.03 18.20 6.95
N ARG A 193 7.16 18.96 6.29
CA ARG A 193 6.55 18.57 5.01
C ARG A 193 7.40 19.05 3.84
N VAL A 194 7.52 18.22 2.81
CA VAL A 194 8.27 18.53 1.59
C VAL A 194 7.52 18.02 0.37
N ARG A 195 7.69 18.71 -0.75
CA ARG A 195 7.23 18.27 -2.06
C ARG A 195 8.44 17.80 -2.86
N VAL A 196 8.42 16.56 -3.30
CA VAL A 196 9.34 16.03 -4.32
C VAL A 196 8.76 16.34 -5.69
N HIS A 197 9.62 16.74 -6.64
CA HIS A 197 9.24 16.95 -8.04
C HIS A 197 10.12 16.13 -8.97
N ALA A 198 9.54 15.67 -10.07
CA ALA A 198 10.22 15.16 -11.25
C ALA A 198 9.86 16.06 -12.45
N ARG A 199 10.85 16.47 -13.26
CA ARG A 199 10.63 17.32 -14.45
C ARG A 199 11.48 16.87 -15.64
N GLY A 200 10.91 16.85 -16.84
CA GLY A 200 11.63 16.54 -18.08
C GLY A 200 10.81 16.93 -19.30
N GLY A 201 11.46 17.39 -20.38
CA GLY A 201 10.82 17.76 -21.66
C GLY A 201 9.50 18.54 -21.55
N GLY A 202 9.46 19.59 -20.71
CA GLY A 202 8.28 20.43 -20.50
C GLY A 202 7.25 19.90 -19.50
N VAL A 203 7.22 18.60 -19.21
CA VAL A 203 6.25 18.00 -18.27
C VAL A 203 6.83 17.79 -16.87
N GLN A 204 5.94 17.68 -15.89
CA GLN A 204 6.31 17.52 -14.48
C GLN A 204 5.33 16.62 -13.70
N GLY A 205 5.76 16.20 -12.51
CA GLY A 205 4.94 15.56 -11.49
C GLY A 205 5.42 15.95 -10.10
N SER A 206 4.59 15.75 -9.06
CA SER A 206 5.00 15.96 -7.68
C SER A 206 4.38 14.99 -6.69
N LEU A 207 5.13 14.64 -5.64
CA LEU A 207 4.70 13.83 -4.49
C LEU A 207 4.88 14.64 -3.21
N ARG A 208 3.92 14.55 -2.28
CA ARG A 208 4.08 15.13 -0.93
C ARG A 208 4.67 14.07 -0.01
N LEU A 209 5.74 14.40 0.70
CA LEU A 209 6.32 13.59 1.77
C LEU A 209 6.28 14.37 3.10
N GLU A 210 6.24 13.63 4.20
CA GLU A 210 6.34 14.13 5.57
C GLU A 210 7.56 13.47 6.25
N VAL A 211 8.55 14.27 6.62
CA VAL A 211 9.59 13.85 7.56
C VAL A 211 9.01 13.97 8.96
N LEU A 212 8.95 12.83 9.65
CA LEU A 212 8.40 12.68 11.01
C LEU A 212 9.35 13.27 12.07
N GLY A 213 8.99 13.13 13.35
CA GLY A 213 9.95 13.32 14.45
C GLY A 213 11.10 12.31 14.38
N PRO A 214 12.12 12.41 15.26
CA PRO A 214 13.14 11.36 15.38
C PRO A 214 12.48 10.00 15.67
N ALA A 215 12.96 8.93 15.03
CA ALA A 215 12.54 7.59 15.39
C ALA A 215 13.04 7.26 16.81
N VAL A 216 12.16 6.72 17.66
CA VAL A 216 12.48 6.28 19.04
C VAL A 216 12.39 4.78 19.21
N ARG A 217 11.71 4.07 18.29
CA ARG A 217 11.57 2.61 18.31
C ARG A 217 11.50 2.03 16.90
N LEU A 218 12.01 0.81 16.74
CA LEU A 218 11.81 -0.05 15.57
C LEU A 218 10.92 -1.24 15.96
N VAL A 219 10.02 -1.65 15.07
CA VAL A 219 9.04 -2.74 15.28
C VAL A 219 8.87 -3.51 13.96
N PRO A 220 9.18 -4.82 13.90
CA PRO A 220 8.82 -5.66 12.77
C PRO A 220 7.29 -5.81 12.66
N SER A 221 6.75 -5.96 11.44
CA SER A 221 5.29 -6.07 11.22
C SER A 221 4.65 -7.30 11.85
N ALA A 222 5.43 -8.34 12.14
CA ALA A 222 5.03 -9.52 12.90
C ALA A 222 5.99 -9.72 14.07
N ALA A 223 5.47 -10.07 15.26
CA ALA A 223 6.31 -10.31 16.44
C ALA A 223 7.15 -11.61 16.34
N ARG A 224 6.74 -12.54 15.47
CA ARG A 224 7.45 -13.77 15.09
C ARG A 224 7.15 -14.08 13.63
N LEU A 225 8.10 -14.68 12.91
CA LEU A 225 7.85 -15.27 11.59
C LEU A 225 8.07 -16.79 11.63
N GLY A 226 7.17 -17.53 10.99
CA GLY A 226 7.29 -18.97 10.77
C GLY A 226 7.34 -19.29 9.28
N THR A 227 8.23 -20.19 8.85
CA THR A 227 8.18 -20.85 7.54
C THR A 227 7.90 -22.35 7.73
N THR A 228 7.36 -23.01 6.71
CA THR A 228 7.15 -24.47 6.71
C THR A 228 8.45 -25.27 6.54
N GLY A 229 9.57 -24.61 6.26
CA GLY A 229 10.87 -25.19 5.90
C GLY A 229 11.57 -24.34 4.84
N PRO A 230 12.54 -24.89 4.08
CA PRO A 230 13.06 -24.29 2.86
C PRO A 230 11.95 -24.23 1.81
N GLY A 231 11.71 -23.05 1.25
CA GLY A 231 10.60 -22.80 0.35
C GLY A 231 10.41 -21.31 0.10
N ASP A 232 9.16 -20.89 -0.06
CA ASP A 232 8.80 -19.52 -0.40
C ASP A 232 9.24 -18.50 0.68
N PRO A 233 9.83 -17.36 0.29
CA PRO A 233 10.17 -16.30 1.24
C PRO A 233 8.92 -15.65 1.84
N VAL A 234 8.84 -15.60 3.18
CA VAL A 234 7.75 -14.95 3.91
C VAL A 234 7.99 -13.43 3.95
N PRO A 235 7.06 -12.59 3.46
CA PRO A 235 7.23 -11.13 3.46
C PRO A 235 7.01 -10.51 4.85
N PHE A 236 7.75 -9.44 5.15
CA PHE A 236 7.57 -8.64 6.37
C PHE A 236 8.13 -7.22 6.21
N ASP A 237 7.64 -6.28 7.03
CA ASP A 237 8.14 -4.91 7.10
C ASP A 237 8.92 -4.66 8.40
N LEU A 238 9.80 -3.66 8.35
CA LEU A 238 10.37 -3.03 9.53
C LEU A 238 9.82 -1.61 9.64
N LEU A 239 9.03 -1.32 10.68
CA LEU A 239 8.46 0.00 10.93
C LEU A 239 9.30 0.75 11.96
N GLY A 240 9.63 2.01 11.70
CA GLY A 240 10.01 2.95 12.75
C GLY A 240 8.78 3.63 13.34
N LEU A 241 8.89 4.11 14.58
CA LEU A 241 7.92 4.98 15.24
C LEU A 241 8.63 6.18 15.89
N ASP A 242 8.01 7.36 15.86
CA ASP A 242 8.40 8.51 16.68
C ASP A 242 7.72 8.51 18.06
N ALA A 243 7.99 9.54 18.88
CA ALA A 243 7.44 9.69 20.22
C ALA A 243 5.91 9.88 20.23
N GLU A 244 5.32 10.35 19.12
CA GLU A 244 3.88 10.46 18.93
C GLU A 244 3.24 9.13 18.45
N GLY A 245 4.04 8.08 18.26
CA GLY A 245 3.61 6.78 17.77
C GLY A 245 3.31 6.75 16.26
N ARG A 246 3.69 7.77 15.49
CA ARG A 246 3.50 7.79 14.03
C ARG A 246 4.49 6.83 13.38
N ALA A 247 3.96 5.86 12.63
CA ALA A 247 4.78 4.86 11.95
C ALA A 247 5.18 5.26 10.51
N ALA A 248 6.34 4.77 10.07
CA ALA A 248 6.75 4.70 8.67
C ALA A 248 7.69 3.49 8.42
N PRO A 249 7.65 2.85 7.24
CA PRO A 249 8.52 1.71 6.93
C PRO A 249 9.97 2.15 6.67
N VAL A 250 10.93 1.40 7.20
CA VAL A 250 12.37 1.59 6.99
C VAL A 250 12.81 0.75 5.79
N GLU A 251 13.51 1.36 4.84
CA GLU A 251 13.97 0.66 3.63
C GLU A 251 15.28 -0.09 3.85
N ALA A 252 15.46 -1.20 3.12
CA ALA A 252 16.64 -2.05 3.19
C ALA A 252 17.99 -1.31 3.02
N ARG A 253 17.98 -0.18 2.29
CA ARG A 253 19.13 0.73 2.12
C ARG A 253 19.65 1.36 3.43
N ASP A 254 18.82 1.43 4.47
CA ASP A 254 19.18 2.01 5.78
C ASP A 254 19.35 0.92 6.88
N VAL A 255 19.03 -0.35 6.60
CA VAL A 255 19.09 -1.47 7.56
C VAL A 255 20.34 -2.33 7.36
N ARG A 256 21.03 -2.64 8.46
CA ARG A 256 22.02 -3.72 8.54
C ARG A 256 21.41 -4.90 9.29
N TRP A 257 21.58 -6.11 8.74
CA TRP A 257 21.00 -7.33 9.30
C TRP A 257 22.08 -8.27 9.88
N THR A 258 21.85 -8.73 11.11
CA THR A 258 22.65 -9.75 11.80
C THR A 258 21.79 -10.95 12.10
N TYR A 259 22.16 -12.12 11.57
CA TYR A 259 21.47 -13.41 11.74
C TYR A 259 22.39 -14.55 11.29
N ASP A 260 22.07 -15.79 11.65
CA ASP A 260 22.79 -16.96 11.13
C ASP A 260 22.43 -17.21 9.66
N ARG A 261 23.40 -16.97 8.77
CA ARG A 261 23.27 -17.13 7.32
C ARG A 261 23.26 -18.58 6.85
N ARG A 262 23.57 -19.55 7.72
CA ARG A 262 23.42 -20.99 7.44
C ARG A 262 21.94 -21.39 7.45
N HIS A 263 21.18 -20.86 8.40
CA HIS A 263 19.76 -21.17 8.60
C HIS A 263 18.81 -20.20 7.87
N TRP A 264 19.21 -18.94 7.67
CA TRP A 264 18.32 -17.89 7.18
C TRP A 264 18.87 -17.12 5.98
N ARG A 265 17.96 -16.45 5.27
CA ARG A 265 18.23 -15.43 4.26
C ARG A 265 17.19 -14.32 4.41
N VAL A 266 17.66 -13.10 4.63
CA VAL A 266 16.83 -11.89 4.54
C VAL A 266 17.21 -11.13 3.28
N THR A 267 16.21 -10.77 2.48
CA THR A 267 16.34 -9.97 1.25
C THR A 267 15.37 -8.79 1.27
N ALA A 268 15.68 -7.73 0.52
CA ALA A 268 14.71 -6.66 0.25
C ALA A 268 13.63 -7.18 -0.71
N ALA A 269 12.37 -6.83 -0.48
CA ALA A 269 11.28 -7.18 -1.40
C ALA A 269 11.11 -6.12 -2.51
N PRO A 270 10.73 -6.51 -3.74
CA PRO A 270 10.27 -5.57 -4.75
C PRO A 270 9.06 -4.78 -4.22
N GLY A 271 9.05 -3.46 -4.41
CA GLY A 271 7.99 -2.60 -3.88
C GLY A 271 8.16 -2.15 -2.42
N GLY A 272 9.22 -2.56 -1.72
CA GLY A 272 9.50 -2.18 -0.33
C GLY A 272 9.42 -3.36 0.63
N GLY A 273 9.81 -3.14 1.89
CA GLY A 273 9.86 -4.20 2.91
C GLY A 273 10.95 -5.26 2.64
N PHE A 274 10.75 -6.44 3.23
CA PHE A 274 11.73 -7.53 3.28
C PHE A 274 11.04 -8.88 3.04
N THR A 275 11.84 -9.90 2.74
CA THR A 275 11.42 -11.30 2.85
C THR A 275 12.40 -12.10 3.70
N LEU A 276 11.88 -13.05 4.49
CA LEU A 276 12.64 -14.06 5.21
C LEU A 276 12.46 -15.42 4.54
N GLN A 277 13.56 -16.06 4.16
CA GLN A 277 13.58 -17.42 3.63
C GLN A 277 14.43 -18.31 4.56
N ALA A 278 13.90 -19.47 4.95
CA ALA A 278 14.68 -20.49 5.65
C ALA A 278 15.52 -21.31 4.66
N ARG A 279 16.65 -21.83 5.12
CA ARG A 279 17.59 -22.64 4.33
C ARG A 279 17.64 -24.12 4.74
N VAL A 280 17.04 -24.46 5.88
CA VAL A 280 17.04 -25.82 6.45
C VAL A 280 15.61 -26.24 6.85
N PRO A 281 15.30 -27.55 6.89
CA PRO A 281 13.99 -28.08 7.32
C PRO A 281 13.50 -27.53 8.65
N PHE A 282 14.37 -27.51 9.67
CA PHE A 282 14.05 -27.07 11.02
C PHE A 282 15.12 -26.11 11.54
N ALA A 283 14.69 -24.95 12.02
CA ALA A 283 15.54 -24.00 12.74
C ALA A 283 14.70 -23.03 13.56
N THR A 284 15.25 -22.57 14.68
CA THR A 284 14.75 -21.38 15.40
C THR A 284 15.90 -20.39 15.57
N GLY A 285 15.60 -19.11 15.66
CA GLY A 285 16.63 -18.11 15.89
C GLY A 285 16.11 -16.69 16.03
N LEU A 286 17.05 -15.75 15.95
CA LEU A 286 16.80 -14.32 16.04
C LEU A 286 17.41 -13.60 14.84
N VAL A 287 16.63 -12.72 14.23
CA VAL A 287 17.07 -11.83 13.15
C VAL A 287 17.08 -10.41 13.69
N LYS A 288 18.27 -9.81 13.79
CA LYS A 288 18.46 -8.46 14.34
C LYS A 288 18.60 -7.43 13.22
N ALA A 289 17.69 -6.47 13.20
CA ALA A 289 17.79 -5.23 12.45
C ALA A 289 18.60 -4.20 13.24
N THR A 290 19.49 -3.50 12.56
CA THR A 290 20.17 -2.30 13.06
C THR A 290 19.99 -1.18 12.03
N VAL A 291 19.62 0.02 12.47
CA VAL A 291 19.47 1.21 11.59
C VAL A 291 20.49 2.26 12.06
N PRO A 292 21.74 2.24 11.54
CA PRO A 292 22.85 2.97 12.15
C PRO A 292 22.64 4.48 12.22
N ALA A 293 21.95 5.06 11.24
CA ALA A 293 21.70 6.50 11.14
C ALA A 293 20.82 7.08 12.27
N VAL A 294 20.14 6.23 13.05
CA VAL A 294 19.35 6.62 14.23
C VAL A 294 19.73 5.83 15.50
N GLY A 295 20.78 5.00 15.44
CA GLY A 295 21.24 4.18 16.57
C GLY A 295 20.29 3.07 17.06
N LEU A 296 19.15 2.86 16.39
CA LEU A 296 18.13 1.90 16.83
C LEU A 296 18.39 0.47 16.34
N THR A 297 17.89 -0.50 17.12
CA THR A 297 17.81 -1.91 16.72
C THR A 297 16.39 -2.45 16.95
N ALA A 298 16.06 -3.53 16.24
CA ALA A 298 14.90 -4.38 16.52
C ALA A 298 15.28 -5.84 16.31
N GLU A 299 14.57 -6.73 16.98
CA GLU A 299 14.84 -8.16 16.94
C GLU A 299 13.55 -8.92 16.58
N LEU A 300 13.68 -9.91 15.71
CA LEU A 300 12.59 -10.70 15.18
C LEU A 300 12.89 -12.18 15.45
N ALA A 301 12.03 -12.83 16.24
CA ALA A 301 12.12 -14.26 16.45
C ALA A 301 11.62 -15.01 15.21
N VAL A 302 12.40 -16.00 14.76
CA VAL A 302 12.15 -16.74 13.52
C VAL A 302 12.13 -18.24 13.77
N GLY A 303 11.24 -18.95 13.07
CA GLY A 303 11.07 -20.39 13.12
C GLY A 303 10.88 -20.97 11.71
N ALA A 304 11.41 -22.18 11.49
CA ALA A 304 11.30 -22.92 10.24
C ALA A 304 10.96 -24.37 10.58
N GLY A 305 10.06 -24.95 9.78
CA GLY A 305 9.52 -26.27 10.00
C GLY A 305 8.32 -26.23 10.95
N LEU A 306 7.22 -26.86 10.51
CA LEU A 306 6.13 -27.26 11.39
C LEU A 306 6.24 -28.78 11.57
N SER A 307 6.22 -29.26 12.81
CA SER A 307 5.99 -30.69 13.06
C SER A 307 4.48 -30.94 13.01
N PRO A 308 3.94 -31.71 12.05
CA PRO A 308 2.53 -32.01 11.99
C PRO A 308 2.18 -33.01 13.10
N LEU A 309 1.67 -32.52 14.22
CA LEU A 309 1.11 -33.37 15.26
C LEU A 309 -0.20 -33.98 14.75
N LEU A 310 -0.14 -35.25 14.32
CA LEU A 310 -1.31 -36.04 13.97
C LEU A 310 -2.12 -36.31 15.25
N LEU A 311 -3.11 -35.46 15.52
CA LEU A 311 -4.01 -35.61 16.67
C LEU A 311 -4.89 -36.87 16.55
N THR A 312 -5.25 -37.23 15.32
CA THR A 312 -5.93 -38.46 14.92
C THR A 312 -5.99 -38.50 13.39
N ASP A 313 -5.97 -39.68 12.79
CA ASP A 313 -6.20 -39.92 11.36
C ASP A 313 -7.66 -40.31 11.02
N LEU A 314 -8.53 -40.34 12.04
CA LEU A 314 -9.91 -40.82 11.98
C LEU A 314 -10.08 -42.33 11.68
N THR A 315 -9.02 -43.13 11.65
CA THR A 315 -9.08 -44.54 11.21
C THR A 315 -9.60 -45.50 12.28
N ASP A 316 -9.14 -45.36 13.53
CA ASP A 316 -9.69 -46.11 14.66
C ASP A 316 -10.99 -45.47 15.14
N ALA A 317 -12.12 -46.09 14.81
CA ALA A 317 -13.44 -45.67 15.27
C ALA A 317 -13.68 -45.97 16.77
N ALA A 318 -12.94 -46.91 17.39
CA ALA A 318 -13.11 -47.26 18.80
C ALA A 318 -12.49 -46.21 19.75
N ALA A 319 -11.50 -45.44 19.28
CA ALA A 319 -10.94 -44.30 20.01
C ALA A 319 -11.95 -43.14 20.23
N TRP A 320 -13.09 -43.13 19.53
CA TRP A 320 -14.07 -42.03 19.57
C TRP A 320 -15.14 -42.25 20.64
N THR A 321 -14.89 -41.76 21.85
CA THR A 321 -15.93 -41.69 22.89
C THR A 321 -16.69 -40.36 22.80
N GLY A 322 -17.98 -40.45 22.44
CA GLY A 322 -18.91 -39.32 22.40
C GLY A 322 -19.97 -39.43 23.49
N SER A 323 -20.15 -38.39 24.31
CA SER A 323 -21.19 -38.33 25.34
C SER A 323 -22.58 -38.00 24.77
N GLY A 324 -23.06 -38.81 23.81
CA GLY A 324 -24.38 -38.66 23.21
C GLY A 324 -24.74 -39.74 22.20
N THR A 325 -25.86 -40.43 22.46
CA THR A 325 -26.51 -41.48 21.64
C THR A 325 -25.69 -42.77 21.43
N GLY A 326 -26.30 -43.91 21.76
CA GLY A 326 -25.65 -45.22 21.74
C GLY A 326 -25.60 -45.89 20.36
N VAL A 327 -24.80 -46.95 20.26
CA VAL A 327 -24.64 -47.77 19.04
C VAL A 327 -25.91 -48.53 18.74
N GLY A 328 -26.68 -48.08 17.75
CA GLY A 328 -27.73 -48.88 17.12
C GLY A 328 -27.11 -49.97 16.23
N PRO A 329 -27.67 -51.20 16.18
CA PRO A 329 -27.12 -52.27 15.36
C PRO A 329 -27.29 -51.95 13.86
N GLY A 330 -26.18 -51.74 13.16
CA GLY A 330 -26.17 -51.64 11.70
C GLY A 330 -26.46 -52.99 11.03
N PRO A 331 -27.02 -53.02 9.81
CA PRO A 331 -27.25 -54.26 9.08
C PRO A 331 -25.92 -54.94 8.70
N LYS A 332 -25.92 -56.27 8.61
CA LYS A 332 -24.75 -57.04 8.16
C LYS A 332 -24.32 -56.62 6.75
N PRO A 333 -23.01 -56.56 6.45
CA PRO A 333 -22.53 -56.21 5.11
C PRO A 333 -22.80 -57.36 4.11
N THR A 334 -23.71 -57.13 3.18
CA THR A 334 -23.80 -57.91 1.93
C THR A 334 -22.85 -57.31 0.90
N ALA A 335 -22.05 -58.14 0.23
CA ALA A 335 -21.10 -57.68 -0.78
C ALA A 335 -21.83 -57.08 -2.00
N GLY A 336 -21.51 -55.81 -2.31
CA GLY A 336 -22.00 -55.08 -3.47
C GLY A 336 -21.15 -53.83 -3.70
N PRO A 337 -21.07 -53.29 -4.93
CA PRO A 337 -20.23 -52.15 -5.25
C PRO A 337 -20.68 -50.89 -4.49
N ALA A 338 -19.72 -50.16 -3.92
CA ALA A 338 -20.02 -48.99 -3.08
C ALA A 338 -20.60 -47.83 -3.90
N PRO A 339 -21.72 -47.21 -3.46
CA PRO A 339 -22.19 -45.95 -4.06
C PRO A 339 -21.25 -44.79 -3.69
N PRO A 340 -21.11 -43.77 -4.54
CA PRO A 340 -20.26 -42.61 -4.24
C PRO A 340 -20.78 -41.84 -3.02
N LEU A 341 -19.89 -41.58 -2.06
CA LEU A 341 -20.24 -40.85 -0.83
C LEU A 341 -20.65 -39.40 -1.12
N ALA A 342 -21.89 -39.06 -0.78
CA ALA A 342 -22.38 -37.69 -0.85
C ALA A 342 -21.67 -36.79 0.18
N ALA A 343 -21.07 -35.69 -0.29
CA ALA A 343 -20.27 -34.79 0.56
C ALA A 343 -21.15 -33.99 1.55
N CYS A 344 -21.28 -34.51 2.77
CA CYS A 344 -21.97 -33.84 3.88
C CYS A 344 -21.20 -32.59 4.37
N SER A 345 -21.49 -31.43 3.78
CA SER A 345 -20.84 -30.15 4.07
C SER A 345 -21.28 -29.50 5.39
N ARG A 346 -20.99 -30.15 6.53
CA ARG A 346 -21.09 -29.50 7.84
C ARG A 346 -19.98 -28.46 8.00
N ARG A 347 -20.37 -27.19 8.23
CA ARG A 347 -19.45 -26.11 8.62
C ARG A 347 -18.71 -26.49 9.91
N PRO A 348 -17.39 -26.21 10.03
CA PRO A 348 -16.73 -26.22 11.33
C PRO A 348 -17.32 -25.12 12.22
N ALA A 349 -17.67 -25.47 13.46
CA ALA A 349 -18.01 -24.48 14.48
C ALA A 349 -16.72 -23.82 14.99
N ALA A 350 -16.71 -22.48 15.09
CA ALA A 350 -15.54 -21.77 15.57
C ALA A 350 -15.33 -21.95 17.08
N THR A 351 -14.12 -22.35 17.48
CA THR A 351 -13.71 -22.42 18.89
C THR A 351 -13.85 -21.05 19.55
N PRO A 352 -14.53 -20.92 20.70
CA PRO A 352 -14.65 -19.63 21.38
C PRO A 352 -13.31 -19.17 21.95
N GLY A 353 -12.88 -17.96 21.61
CA GLY A 353 -11.82 -17.28 22.36
C GLY A 353 -12.24 -16.95 23.81
N PRO A 354 -11.29 -16.59 24.68
CA PRO A 354 -11.57 -16.31 26.10
C PRO A 354 -12.61 -15.20 26.24
N ARG A 355 -13.70 -15.49 26.98
CA ARG A 355 -14.82 -14.57 27.17
C ARG A 355 -14.43 -13.43 28.11
N GLY A 356 -14.47 -12.20 27.63
CA GLY A 356 -14.56 -11.02 28.50
C GLY A 356 -15.89 -11.02 29.27
N ALA A 357 -15.85 -10.62 30.55
CA ALA A 357 -17.06 -10.57 31.38
C ALA A 357 -18.06 -9.52 30.85
N PRO A 358 -19.39 -9.80 30.87
CA PRO A 358 -20.38 -8.88 30.37
C PRO A 358 -20.56 -7.68 31.31
N VAL A 359 -20.39 -6.46 30.78
CA VAL A 359 -20.81 -5.23 31.45
C VAL A 359 -22.35 -5.25 31.57
N ARG A 360 -22.88 -4.97 32.77
CA ARG A 360 -24.34 -4.91 33.00
C ARG A 360 -24.99 -3.87 32.08
N PRO A 361 -26.13 -4.18 31.43
CA PRO A 361 -26.85 -3.19 30.63
C PRO A 361 -27.43 -2.10 31.54
N MET A 362 -27.22 -0.83 31.19
CA MET A 362 -27.90 0.28 31.85
C MET A 362 -29.37 0.32 31.43
N SER A 363 -30.24 0.74 32.36
CA SER A 363 -31.69 0.66 32.22
C SER A 363 -32.24 1.46 31.03
N LYS A 364 -33.04 0.82 30.18
CA LYS A 364 -33.95 1.51 29.25
C LYS A 364 -35.20 1.96 30.02
N LYS A 365 -35.23 3.19 30.54
CA LYS A 365 -36.48 3.87 30.97
C LYS A 365 -36.30 5.38 31.12
N SER A 366 -36.77 6.15 30.13
CA SER A 366 -37.46 7.44 30.26
C SER A 366 -37.93 7.92 28.87
N PRO A 367 -39.04 8.68 28.76
CA PRO A 367 -39.71 8.93 27.48
C PRO A 367 -39.10 10.08 26.67
N PHE A 368 -39.27 10.01 25.36
CA PHE A 368 -39.11 11.15 24.45
C PHE A 368 -40.45 11.90 24.39
N THR A 369 -40.51 13.12 24.92
CA THR A 369 -41.71 13.98 24.83
C THR A 369 -41.60 14.89 23.61
N ALA A 370 -42.44 14.67 22.60
CA ALA A 370 -42.47 15.52 21.42
C ALA A 370 -43.28 16.81 21.69
N ALA A 371 -42.59 17.93 21.91
CA ALA A 371 -43.21 19.25 22.03
C ALA A 371 -43.24 19.96 20.67
N THR A 372 -44.42 20.06 20.05
CA THR A 372 -44.60 20.74 18.76
C THR A 372 -44.93 22.22 18.95
N THR A 373 -43.96 23.11 18.74
CA THR A 373 -44.18 24.56 18.68
C THR A 373 -44.01 25.07 17.25
N ARG A 374 -45.07 25.66 16.67
CA ARG A 374 -45.13 26.14 15.28
C ARG A 374 -45.58 27.61 15.24
N ARG A 375 -44.70 28.54 14.88
CA ARG A 375 -44.99 29.83 14.19
C ARG A 375 -43.67 30.52 13.75
N PRO A 376 -43.68 31.59 12.91
CA PRO A 376 -42.94 31.52 11.65
C PRO A 376 -41.96 32.68 11.40
N GLY A 377 -41.13 32.57 10.35
CA GLY A 377 -40.39 33.72 9.81
C GLY A 377 -39.22 33.36 8.89
N SER A 378 -39.13 34.10 7.77
CA SER A 378 -37.92 34.46 7.01
C SER A 378 -36.61 33.63 7.15
N ALA A 379 -36.28 32.93 6.07
CA ALA A 379 -34.98 32.88 5.38
C ALA A 379 -33.65 33.15 6.12
N GLY A 380 -32.66 32.25 5.94
CA GLY A 380 -31.24 32.67 5.92
C GLY A 380 -30.19 31.71 6.51
N CYS A 381 -29.70 30.76 5.70
CA CYS A 381 -28.30 30.27 5.68
C CYS A 381 -27.63 29.58 6.91
N ARG A 382 -26.71 28.66 6.57
CA ARG A 382 -25.61 28.09 7.41
C ARG A 382 -26.01 27.32 8.68
N ALA A 383 -26.14 26.01 8.55
CA ALA A 383 -25.95 25.10 9.68
C ALA A 383 -24.46 25.03 10.07
N ALA A 384 -24.13 25.52 11.27
CA ALA A 384 -22.84 25.30 11.93
C ALA A 384 -23.03 24.31 13.08
N ALA A 385 -22.47 23.10 12.97
CA ALA A 385 -22.61 22.04 13.97
C ALA A 385 -21.47 22.10 15.00
N SER A 386 -21.65 22.86 16.08
CA SER A 386 -20.72 22.89 17.22
C SER A 386 -21.05 21.79 18.22
N ALA A 387 -20.23 20.73 18.26
CA ALA A 387 -20.37 19.63 19.22
C ALA A 387 -19.57 19.90 20.51
N THR A 388 -20.26 20.27 21.60
CA THR A 388 -19.64 20.42 22.92
C THR A 388 -19.48 19.06 23.59
N VAL A 389 -18.26 18.53 23.61
CA VAL A 389 -17.92 17.26 24.28
C VAL A 389 -17.58 17.50 25.76
N PRO A 390 -18.26 16.84 26.72
CA PRO A 390 -17.86 16.90 28.13
C PRO A 390 -16.49 16.26 28.37
N GLY A 391 -15.60 16.96 29.09
CA GLY A 391 -14.26 16.46 29.42
C GLY A 391 -14.27 15.24 30.36
N PRO A 392 -13.24 14.37 30.30
CA PRO A 392 -13.20 13.13 31.07
C PRO A 392 -13.05 13.39 32.58
N ARG A 393 -13.94 12.82 33.39
CA ARG A 393 -13.79 12.79 34.85
C ARG A 393 -12.62 11.90 35.23
N ARG A 394 -11.66 12.42 35.99
CA ARG A 394 -10.58 11.63 36.59
C ARG A 394 -11.12 10.83 37.77
N TYR A 395 -10.85 9.52 37.80
CA TYR A 395 -10.91 8.73 39.02
C TYR A 395 -9.61 8.89 39.81
N SER A 396 -9.72 9.17 41.11
CA SER A 396 -8.58 9.22 42.04
C SER A 396 -8.55 7.97 42.91
N ALA A 397 -7.57 7.10 42.67
CA ALA A 397 -7.20 6.09 43.66
C ALA A 397 -6.54 6.78 44.86
N ARG A 398 -6.85 6.31 46.08
CA ARG A 398 -6.43 6.94 47.34
C ARG A 398 -5.69 5.94 48.22
N THR A 399 -4.39 6.12 48.38
CA THR A 399 -3.53 5.40 49.35
C THR A 399 -2.87 6.41 50.30
N PRO A 400 -2.61 6.05 51.57
CA PRO A 400 -2.31 7.04 52.61
C PRO A 400 -0.81 7.30 52.83
N GLY A 401 -0.43 8.59 52.81
CA GLY A 401 0.41 9.27 53.81
C GLY A 401 1.85 8.81 54.09
N ALA A 402 2.82 9.67 53.75
CA ALA A 402 4.10 9.80 54.46
C ALA A 402 4.62 11.26 54.44
N SER A 403 5.14 11.72 55.58
CA SER A 403 6.07 12.86 55.85
C SER A 403 6.13 14.10 54.94
N ARG A 404 6.06 15.29 55.58
CA ARG A 404 6.40 16.62 55.02
C ARG A 404 7.92 16.81 54.82
N SER A 405 8.30 17.67 53.89
CA SER A 405 9.32 18.71 54.10
C SER A 405 8.95 19.98 53.30
N THR A 406 9.52 21.14 53.64
CA THR A 406 9.06 22.45 53.15
C THR A 406 10.21 23.40 52.83
N THR A 407 10.17 24.04 51.65
CA THR A 407 10.98 25.23 51.33
C THR A 407 10.16 26.18 50.43
N THR A 408 10.44 27.49 50.48
CA THR A 408 9.51 28.55 50.06
C THR A 408 10.16 29.57 49.11
N SER A 409 9.49 29.90 48.00
CA SER A 409 9.56 31.19 47.27
C SER A 409 8.61 31.15 46.05
N SER A 410 8.30 32.24 45.33
CA SER A 410 7.76 33.56 45.73
C SER A 410 7.34 34.30 44.44
N ASN A 411 6.22 35.04 44.44
CA ASN A 411 5.74 35.75 43.24
C ASN A 411 6.72 36.82 42.71
N ARG A 412 6.79 36.98 41.37
CA ARG A 412 6.64 38.32 40.76
C ARG A 412 6.23 38.30 39.29
N SER A 413 5.68 39.43 38.84
CA SER A 413 5.06 39.65 37.54
C SER A 413 5.47 41.01 36.95
N HIS A 414 5.86 41.06 35.68
CA HIS A 414 5.74 42.24 34.79
C HIS A 414 5.60 41.70 33.34
N ARG A 415 4.73 42.17 32.43
CA ARG A 415 4.26 43.49 31.92
C ARG A 415 5.04 44.03 30.70
N SER A 416 4.41 43.84 29.53
CA SER A 416 4.26 44.80 28.41
C SER A 416 5.44 45.23 27.49
N ALA A 417 5.05 45.70 26.30
CA ALA A 417 5.81 46.40 25.24
C ALA A 417 6.65 45.55 24.24
N SER A 418 6.94 46.02 23.01
CA SER A 418 6.00 46.19 21.88
C SER A 418 6.67 46.70 20.58
N SER A 419 6.27 46.10 19.44
CA SER A 419 6.22 46.70 18.07
C SER A 419 7.50 46.86 17.22
N ARG A 420 7.26 46.91 15.89
CA ARG A 420 8.14 47.25 14.74
C ARG A 420 9.20 46.20 14.38
N SER A 421 9.28 45.61 13.18
CA SER A 421 8.85 45.92 11.79
C SER A 421 9.69 46.96 11.04
N TYR A 422 10.33 46.52 9.95
CA TYR A 422 11.04 47.37 8.99
C TYR A 422 10.82 46.82 7.56
N ASP A 423 10.47 47.70 6.63
CA ASP A 423 10.40 47.48 5.19
C ASP A 423 10.69 48.81 4.48
N SER A 424 11.43 48.77 3.37
CA SER A 424 11.66 49.90 2.47
C SER A 424 12.37 49.41 1.20
N SER A 425 11.92 49.86 0.02
CA SER A 425 12.40 49.39 -1.28
C SER A 425 12.82 50.53 -2.23
N ARG A 426 13.46 50.14 -3.35
CA ARG A 426 13.73 50.88 -4.62
C ARG A 426 15.12 51.51 -4.86
N THR A 427 15.37 51.66 -6.16
CA THR A 427 16.57 51.98 -6.98
C THR A 427 16.45 53.41 -7.59
N PRO A 428 17.24 53.92 -8.57
CA PRO A 428 18.37 53.38 -9.39
C PRO A 428 19.60 54.36 -9.58
N GLY A 429 20.62 54.02 -10.42
CA GLY A 429 21.55 55.06 -10.96
C GLY A 429 22.98 54.70 -11.51
N ALA A 430 23.06 54.13 -12.71
CA ALA A 430 24.13 54.14 -13.77
C ALA A 430 25.60 54.73 -13.65
N ARG A 431 26.50 54.15 -14.49
CA ARG A 431 27.73 54.67 -15.19
C ARG A 431 29.19 54.54 -14.60
N ALA A 432 29.97 53.69 -15.30
CA ALA A 432 31.30 53.95 -15.94
C ALA A 432 32.64 53.94 -15.16
N ARG A 433 33.74 53.84 -15.93
CA ARG A 433 35.13 53.40 -15.62
C ARG A 433 36.19 54.53 -15.64
N PRO A 434 37.37 54.31 -15.00
CA PRO A 434 38.67 54.57 -15.67
C PRO A 434 39.52 53.35 -16.17
N VAL A 435 40.86 53.38 -15.97
CA VAL A 435 41.91 52.95 -16.93
C VAL A 435 43.05 52.06 -16.30
N ARG A 436 44.19 51.84 -16.98
CA ARG A 436 45.34 50.93 -16.72
C ARG A 436 46.70 51.70 -16.70
N PRO A 437 47.84 51.11 -16.26
CA PRO A 437 48.79 50.34 -17.11
C PRO A 437 49.11 48.93 -16.52
N ASN A 438 49.63 47.87 -17.19
CA ASN A 438 50.79 47.62 -18.10
C ASN A 438 52.17 47.63 -17.38
N SER A 439 53.16 46.76 -17.67
CA SER A 439 53.53 46.10 -18.95
C SER A 439 54.09 44.63 -18.86
N THR A 440 54.51 44.11 -20.03
CA THR A 440 54.95 42.74 -20.47
C THR A 440 56.51 42.53 -20.40
N PRO A 441 57.19 41.42 -20.86
CA PRO A 441 56.89 40.49 -21.99
C PRO A 441 57.27 38.98 -21.86
N SER A 442 57.16 38.25 -23.00
CA SER A 442 57.54 36.84 -23.27
C SER A 442 58.49 36.78 -24.47
N PRO A 443 59.02 35.59 -24.85
CA PRO A 443 59.15 35.21 -26.26
C PRO A 443 58.49 33.84 -26.58
N ALA A 444 58.63 33.32 -27.80
CA ALA A 444 57.92 32.13 -28.36
C ALA A 444 58.70 31.44 -29.52
N HIS A 445 58.03 30.54 -30.28
CA HIS A 445 58.49 29.71 -31.44
C HIS A 445 59.20 28.37 -31.08
N ALA A 446 59.19 27.28 -31.89
CA ALA A 446 58.65 27.01 -33.24
C ALA A 446 58.22 25.51 -33.46
N ALA A 447 57.79 25.17 -34.69
CA ALA A 447 57.60 23.83 -35.30
C ALA A 447 57.70 23.99 -36.85
N PRO A 448 57.56 22.98 -37.77
CA PRO A 448 57.36 21.50 -37.69
C PRO A 448 58.50 20.77 -38.50
N PRO A 449 58.39 19.79 -39.46
CA PRO A 449 57.36 18.83 -39.91
C PRO A 449 57.82 17.32 -40.06
N PRO A 450 57.91 16.55 -41.20
CA PRO A 450 57.66 15.07 -41.19
C PRO A 450 58.58 14.12 -42.03
N ASP A 451 58.35 12.78 -41.97
CA ASP A 451 58.50 11.79 -43.08
C ASP A 451 57.77 10.47 -42.72
N THR A 452 56.90 9.85 -43.54
CA THR A 452 57.08 8.78 -44.59
C THR A 452 57.84 7.51 -44.13
N THR A 453 57.51 6.25 -44.50
CA THR A 453 56.83 5.61 -45.66
C THR A 453 55.99 4.37 -45.20
N SER A 454 54.78 4.08 -45.72
CA SER A 454 54.36 3.30 -46.91
C SER A 454 54.31 1.75 -46.79
N ARG A 455 53.13 1.14 -47.05
CA ARG A 455 52.83 -0.09 -47.86
C ARG A 455 51.46 -0.75 -47.53
N THR A 456 50.57 -0.75 -48.51
CA THR A 456 49.49 -1.74 -48.77
C THR A 456 50.08 -2.93 -49.59
N PRO A 457 49.36 -4.01 -50.01
CA PRO A 457 47.89 -4.21 -50.09
C PRO A 457 47.31 -5.62 -49.73
N THR A 458 45.98 -5.77 -49.87
CA THR A 458 45.20 -7.04 -50.08
C THR A 458 45.19 -8.09 -48.93
N THR A 459 44.23 -9.02 -48.78
CA THR A 459 43.07 -9.50 -49.58
C THR A 459 42.04 -10.22 -48.69
N ARG A 460 40.72 -10.17 -49.04
CA ARG A 460 39.66 -11.19 -48.75
C ARG A 460 39.41 -11.56 -47.24
N GLU A 461 38.33 -12.21 -46.79
CA GLU A 461 37.11 -12.71 -47.45
C GLU A 461 35.86 -12.61 -46.53
N SER A 462 34.74 -13.19 -46.98
CA SER A 462 33.42 -13.27 -46.32
C SER A 462 33.42 -14.15 -45.04
N THR A 463 32.47 -14.04 -44.12
CA THR A 463 31.12 -14.65 -44.25
C THR A 463 30.07 -14.13 -43.24
N THR A 464 28.81 -14.48 -43.52
CA THR A 464 27.58 -14.15 -42.79
C THR A 464 27.45 -14.78 -41.39
N ARG A 465 26.65 -14.14 -40.52
CA ARG A 465 26.20 -14.69 -39.23
C ARG A 465 24.71 -15.04 -39.30
N THR A 466 24.39 -16.33 -39.33
CA THR A 466 23.01 -16.86 -39.42
C THR A 466 22.31 -16.88 -38.06
N GLU A 467 20.99 -16.71 -38.06
CA GLU A 467 20.12 -16.84 -36.89
C GLU A 467 20.02 -18.30 -36.40
N ARG A 468 19.64 -18.50 -35.13
CA ARG A 468 19.11 -19.78 -34.64
C ARG A 468 17.79 -19.59 -33.90
N ARG A 469 16.72 -20.08 -34.52
CA ARG A 469 15.40 -20.27 -33.92
C ARG A 469 15.42 -21.60 -33.14
N VAL A 470 14.81 -21.65 -31.96
CA VAL A 470 14.71 -22.88 -31.14
C VAL A 470 13.28 -23.41 -31.23
N THR A 471 13.13 -24.72 -31.44
CA THR A 471 11.85 -25.44 -31.46
C THR A 471 11.78 -26.50 -30.36
N THR A 472 10.57 -26.73 -29.84
CA THR A 472 10.28 -27.71 -28.79
C THR A 472 10.09 -29.12 -29.36
N PRO A 473 10.54 -30.18 -28.67
CA PRO A 473 10.13 -31.56 -28.95
C PRO A 473 8.75 -31.87 -28.33
N ALA A 474 8.03 -32.83 -28.90
CA ALA A 474 6.78 -33.39 -28.35
C ALA A 474 7.03 -34.68 -27.57
N ALA A 475 6.11 -35.04 -26.67
CA ALA A 475 6.17 -36.28 -25.88
C ALA A 475 5.53 -37.47 -26.63
N SER A 476 6.03 -38.68 -26.39
CA SER A 476 5.49 -39.93 -26.92
C SER A 476 4.81 -40.76 -25.82
N THR A 477 3.80 -41.55 -26.20
CA THR A 477 2.98 -42.38 -25.31
C THR A 477 3.46 -43.83 -25.26
N ALA A 478 3.47 -44.45 -24.08
CA ALA A 478 3.57 -45.90 -23.93
C ALA A 478 2.76 -46.39 -22.73
N THR A 479 2.05 -47.50 -22.90
CA THR A 479 1.20 -48.16 -21.89
C THR A 479 1.81 -49.50 -21.50
N PRO A 480 1.86 -49.88 -20.21
CA PRO A 480 2.12 -51.26 -19.79
C PRO A 480 0.81 -52.03 -19.54
N ALA A 481 0.79 -53.31 -19.88
CA ALA A 481 -0.26 -54.25 -19.46
C ALA A 481 0.35 -55.64 -19.22
N ALA A 482 0.38 -56.05 -17.95
CA ALA A 482 0.64 -57.39 -17.44
C ALA A 482 0.17 -57.41 -15.97
#